data_AF-A0A109ND89-F1
#
_entry.id   AF-A0A109ND89-F1
#
_cell.length_a   1.000
_cell.length_b   1.000
_cell.length_c   1.000
_cell.angle_alpha   90.00
_cell.angle_beta   90.00
_cell.angle_gamma   90.00
#
_symmetry.space_group_name_H-M   'P 1'
#
loop_
_entity.id
_entity.type
_entity.pdbx_description
1 polymer ?
#
loop_
_entity_poly.entity_id
_entity_poly.type
_entity_poly.pdbx_seq_one_letter_code
_entity_poly.pdbx_strand_id
1 'polypeptide(L)'
;MLLWHGSRLSNWTGILSQGLRIAPPEAPVSGYMFGKGVYFADMFSKSANYCCASEACRSGVLLLCEVALGDMNELLNADYDANNLPKGKLSTKGVGQTAPDMVESKITDDGVVVPLGKPKQEPSKRGGLRYNEYIVYNVDQIRMRYVLLVNFNFKRR
;
A
#
# COMPACT_ATOMS: atom_id res chain seq x y z
N MET A 1 1.08 10.66 3.74
CA MET A 1 0.24 9.77 4.57
C MET A 1 1.12 8.66 5.14
N LEU A 2 0.80 8.14 6.33
CA LEU A 2 1.45 6.95 6.88
C LEU A 2 0.69 5.70 6.41
N LEU A 3 1.32 4.87 5.59
CA LEU A 3 0.68 3.74 4.89
C LEU A 3 1.41 2.41 5.10
N TRP A 4 0.66 1.32 4.96
CA TRP A 4 1.14 -0.05 5.15
C TRP A 4 1.77 -0.62 3.90
N HIS A 5 2.94 -1.23 4.04
CA HIS A 5 3.56 -2.12 3.06
C HIS A 5 3.78 -3.50 3.68
N GLY A 6 3.44 -4.55 2.95
CA GLY A 6 3.65 -5.93 3.35
C GLY A 6 4.41 -6.69 2.27
N SER A 7 5.28 -7.61 2.68
CA SER A 7 6.11 -8.40 1.77
C SER A 7 6.48 -9.74 2.41
N ARG A 8 6.85 -10.71 1.58
CA ARG A 8 7.35 -12.01 2.04
C ARG A 8 8.57 -11.86 2.93
N LEU A 9 8.72 -12.75 3.91
CA LEU A 9 9.86 -12.74 4.85
C LEU A 9 11.23 -12.69 4.13
N SER A 10 11.37 -13.41 3.00
CA SER A 10 12.58 -13.45 2.18
C SER A 10 13.03 -12.08 1.65
N ASN A 11 12.14 -11.10 1.56
CA ASN A 11 12.43 -9.82 0.92
C ASN A 11 12.97 -8.77 1.91
N TRP A 12 12.81 -8.98 3.22
CA TRP A 12 13.08 -7.93 4.22
C TRP A 12 14.56 -7.59 4.38
N THR A 13 15.47 -8.55 4.21
CA THR A 13 16.91 -8.24 4.19
C THR A 13 17.23 -7.24 3.08
N GLY A 14 16.62 -7.41 1.89
CA GLY A 14 16.77 -6.45 0.79
C GLY A 14 16.11 -5.11 1.10
N ILE A 15 14.87 -5.11 1.56
CA ILE A 15 14.12 -3.87 1.87
C ILE A 15 14.83 -3.04 2.94
N LEU A 16 15.33 -3.66 4.01
CA LEU A 16 15.99 -2.94 5.11
C LEU A 16 17.39 -2.46 4.74
N SER A 17 18.12 -3.17 3.87
CA SER A 17 19.47 -2.77 3.46
C SER A 17 19.47 -1.75 2.33
N GLN A 18 18.44 -1.74 1.48
CA GLN A 18 18.46 -1.03 0.20
C GLN A 18 17.22 -0.14 -0.03
N GLY A 19 16.27 -0.13 0.91
CA GLY A 19 15.00 0.55 0.76
C GLY A 19 14.00 -0.22 -0.12
N LEU A 20 12.80 0.33 -0.23
CA LEU A 20 11.79 -0.13 -1.19
C LEU A 20 12.19 0.27 -2.61
N ARG A 21 12.01 -0.64 -3.56
CA ARG A 21 12.42 -0.45 -4.96
C ARG A 21 11.27 -0.68 -5.90
N ILE A 22 11.29 0.07 -7.00
CA ILE A 22 10.42 -0.18 -8.14
C ILE A 22 11.00 -1.37 -8.92
N ALA A 23 10.12 -2.27 -9.35
CA ALA A 23 10.53 -3.41 -10.15
C ALA A 23 11.20 -2.94 -11.44
N PRO A 24 12.29 -3.58 -11.87
CA PRO A 24 13.03 -3.11 -13.02
C PRO A 24 12.25 -3.35 -14.32
N PRO A 25 12.56 -2.63 -15.42
CA PRO A 25 11.81 -2.69 -16.68
C PRO A 25 11.67 -4.09 -17.28
N GLU A 26 12.64 -4.97 -17.05
CA GLU A 26 12.68 -6.36 -17.51
C GLU A 26 11.80 -7.33 -16.70
N ALA A 27 11.37 -6.95 -15.49
CA ALA A 27 10.49 -7.80 -14.69
C ALA A 27 9.11 -7.94 -15.36
N PRO A 28 8.48 -9.14 -15.36
CA PRO A 28 7.13 -9.31 -15.88
C PRO A 28 6.14 -8.32 -15.27
N VAL A 29 5.22 -7.78 -16.08
CA VAL A 29 4.17 -6.84 -15.60
C VAL A 29 3.09 -7.58 -14.78
N SER A 30 3.11 -8.91 -14.76
CA SER A 30 2.15 -9.73 -14.03
C SER A 30 2.19 -9.40 -12.53
N GLY A 31 1.06 -8.90 -12.01
CA GLY A 31 0.90 -8.53 -10.60
C GLY A 31 0.87 -7.03 -10.31
N TYR A 32 1.10 -6.16 -11.30
CA TYR A 32 1.06 -4.70 -11.14
C TYR A 32 -0.22 -4.09 -11.74
N MET A 33 -1.31 -4.03 -10.96
CA MET A 33 -2.60 -3.51 -11.43
C MET A 33 -2.56 -2.03 -11.88
N PHE A 34 -1.55 -1.27 -11.43
CA PHE A 34 -1.39 0.17 -11.67
C PHE A 34 0.03 0.51 -12.13
N GLY A 35 0.62 -0.35 -12.96
CA GLY A 35 1.98 -0.17 -13.49
C GLY A 35 3.08 -0.39 -12.44
N LYS A 36 4.34 -0.27 -12.89
CA LYS A 36 5.52 -0.54 -12.05
C LYS A 36 5.77 0.63 -11.10
N GLY A 37 5.36 0.45 -9.85
CA GLY A 37 5.60 1.38 -8.74
C GLY A 37 5.73 0.65 -7.42
N VAL A 38 5.82 1.40 -6.32
CA VAL A 38 5.78 0.83 -4.97
C VAL A 38 4.36 0.96 -4.42
N TYR A 39 3.81 -0.17 -3.99
CA TYR A 39 2.41 -0.29 -3.58
C TYR A 39 2.27 -0.21 -2.06
N PHE A 40 1.26 0.55 -1.62
CA PHE A 40 0.88 0.74 -0.23
C PHE A 40 -0.63 0.62 -0.06
N ALA A 41 -1.09 0.36 1.16
CA ALA A 41 -2.51 0.39 1.52
C ALA A 41 -2.74 1.19 2.82
N ASP A 42 -3.94 1.73 2.95
CA ASP A 42 -4.44 2.35 4.18
C ASP A 42 -5.05 1.32 5.15
N MET A 43 -5.33 0.11 4.66
CA MET A 43 -5.87 -1.00 5.43
C MET A 43 -4.79 -2.03 5.76
N PHE A 44 -4.54 -2.26 7.06
CA PHE A 44 -3.58 -3.26 7.55
C PHE A 44 -3.77 -4.64 6.91
N SER A 45 -5.01 -5.13 6.87
CA SER A 45 -5.34 -6.47 6.37
C SER A 45 -5.02 -6.66 4.89
N LYS A 46 -5.07 -5.59 4.08
CA LYS A 46 -4.68 -5.66 2.66
C LYS A 46 -3.19 -5.91 2.53
N SER A 47 -2.36 -5.09 3.16
CA SER A 47 -0.90 -5.27 3.12
C SER A 47 -0.46 -6.56 3.82
N ALA A 48 -1.15 -6.99 4.88
CA ALA A 48 -0.86 -8.23 5.59
C ALA A 48 -0.98 -9.47 4.68
N ASN A 49 -1.90 -9.47 3.70
CA ASN A 49 -2.02 -10.58 2.74
C ASN A 49 -0.76 -10.76 1.87
N TYR A 50 0.02 -9.70 1.65
CA TYR A 50 1.29 -9.77 0.90
C TYR A 50 2.45 -10.34 1.72
N CYS A 51 2.26 -10.57 3.03
CA CYS A 51 3.23 -11.30 3.85
C CYS A 51 3.32 -12.79 3.48
N CYS A 52 2.28 -13.32 2.80
CA CYS A 52 2.15 -14.74 2.46
C CYS A 52 2.30 -15.68 3.67
N ALA A 53 1.82 -15.25 4.84
CA ALA A 53 1.79 -16.06 6.05
C ALA A 53 0.86 -17.28 5.87
N SER A 54 1.14 -18.36 6.58
CA SER A 54 0.38 -19.60 6.55
C SER A 54 0.32 -20.24 7.94
N GLU A 55 -0.48 -21.30 8.09
CA GLU A 55 -0.52 -22.03 9.37
C GLU A 55 0.84 -22.59 9.79
N ALA A 56 1.69 -22.95 8.81
CA ALA A 56 3.05 -23.44 9.01
C ALA A 56 4.06 -22.31 9.26
N CYS A 57 3.83 -21.11 8.74
CA CYS A 57 4.68 -19.94 8.93
C CYS A 57 3.82 -18.72 9.29
N ARG A 58 3.61 -18.51 10.59
CA ARG A 58 2.69 -17.50 11.12
C ARG A 58 3.33 -16.15 11.35
N SER A 59 4.65 -16.05 11.35
CA SER A 59 5.34 -14.78 11.51
C SER A 59 5.27 -13.99 10.21
N GLY A 60 5.00 -12.70 10.31
CA GLY A 60 5.15 -11.78 9.18
C GLY A 60 5.72 -10.46 9.66
N VAL A 61 6.18 -9.68 8.69
CA VAL A 61 6.71 -8.34 8.93
C VAL A 61 5.93 -7.39 8.05
N LEU A 62 5.50 -6.26 8.63
CA LEU A 62 4.93 -5.14 7.91
C LEU A 62 5.73 -3.89 8.18
N LEU A 63 5.60 -2.93 7.28
CA LEU A 63 6.27 -1.65 7.34
C LEU A 63 5.24 -0.53 7.23
N LEU A 64 5.37 0.47 8.10
CA LEU A 64 4.72 1.76 7.95
C LEU A 64 5.69 2.74 7.31
N CYS A 65 5.28 3.33 6.20
CA CYS A 65 6.03 4.36 5.49
C CYS A 65 5.26 5.66 5.48
N GLU A 66 5.97 6.76 5.68
CA GLU A 66 5.55 8.07 5.19
C GLU A 66 5.64 8.04 3.66
N VAL A 67 4.51 8.27 3.00
CA VAL A 67 4.41 8.30 1.54
C VAL A 67 3.93 9.68 1.10
N ALA A 68 4.76 10.37 0.32
CA ALA A 68 4.49 11.66 -0.28
C ALA A 68 3.66 11.48 -1.57
N LEU A 69 2.34 11.38 -1.40
CA LEU A 69 1.41 11.08 -2.50
C LEU A 69 1.19 12.28 -3.44
N GLY A 70 1.26 13.50 -2.91
CA GLY A 70 0.87 14.70 -3.64
C GLY A 70 -0.56 14.61 -4.19
N ASP A 71 -0.79 15.20 -5.35
CA ASP A 71 -2.05 15.05 -6.06
C ASP A 71 -2.12 13.68 -6.73
N MET A 72 -3.16 12.92 -6.39
CA MET A 72 -3.32 11.54 -6.85
C MET A 72 -4.15 11.46 -8.13
N ASN A 73 -3.78 10.54 -9.03
CA ASN A 73 -4.64 10.07 -10.12
C ASN A 73 -5.54 8.95 -9.58
N GLU A 74 -6.84 9.21 -9.42
CA GLU A 74 -7.78 8.21 -8.88
C GLU A 74 -8.33 7.31 -9.99
N LEU A 75 -8.16 5.99 -9.84
CA LEU A 75 -8.59 4.99 -10.81
C LEU A 75 -9.51 3.96 -10.14
N LEU A 76 -10.63 3.66 -10.79
CA LEU A 76 -11.60 2.65 -10.31
C LEU A 76 -11.25 1.22 -10.79
N ASN A 77 -10.53 1.12 -11.90
CA ASN A 77 -10.18 -0.13 -12.56
C ASN A 77 -8.67 -0.19 -12.79
N ALA A 78 -8.14 -1.40 -12.98
CA ALA A 78 -6.73 -1.60 -13.29
C ALA A 78 -6.34 -0.85 -14.57
N ASP A 79 -5.14 -0.28 -14.56
CA ASP A 79 -4.51 0.40 -15.67
C ASP A 79 -3.01 0.13 -15.59
N TYR A 80 -2.52 -0.74 -16.48
CA TYR A 80 -1.13 -1.17 -16.47
C TYR A 80 -0.16 -0.04 -16.85
N ASP A 81 -0.66 1.04 -17.43
CA ASP A 81 0.09 2.23 -17.84
C ASP A 81 -0.10 3.39 -16.85
N ALA A 82 -0.67 3.15 -15.66
CA ALA A 82 -0.94 4.20 -14.66
C ALA A 82 0.32 4.92 -14.12
N ASN A 83 1.51 4.41 -14.42
CA ASN A 83 2.78 5.12 -14.18
C ASN A 83 2.97 6.32 -15.11
N ASN A 84 2.23 6.41 -16.23
CA ASN A 84 2.14 7.57 -17.09
C ASN A 84 1.18 8.60 -16.47
N LEU A 85 1.62 9.23 -15.38
CA LEU A 85 0.81 10.14 -14.60
C LEU A 85 0.34 11.36 -15.42
N PRO A 86 -0.95 11.75 -15.32
CA PRO A 86 -1.42 13.01 -15.87
C PRO A 86 -0.63 14.20 -15.29
N LYS A 87 -0.53 15.29 -16.07
CA LYS A 87 0.21 16.49 -15.66
C LYS A 87 -0.24 16.98 -14.28
N GLY A 88 0.72 17.16 -13.38
CA GLY A 88 0.50 17.63 -12.01
C GLY A 88 0.18 16.53 -10.99
N LYS A 89 -0.09 15.29 -11.42
CA LYS A 89 -0.25 14.14 -10.52
C LYS A 89 1.11 13.56 -10.16
N LEU A 90 1.26 13.10 -8.91
CA LEU A 90 2.50 12.54 -8.38
C LEU A 90 2.38 11.08 -7.92
N SER A 91 1.16 10.55 -7.87
CA SER A 91 0.93 9.15 -7.51
C SER A 91 -0.41 8.66 -8.08
N THR A 92 -0.63 7.36 -8.06
CA THR A 92 -1.91 6.74 -8.41
C THR A 92 -2.61 6.25 -7.15
N LYS A 93 -3.93 6.39 -7.10
CA LYS A 93 -4.80 5.81 -6.09
C LYS A 93 -5.79 4.86 -6.76
N GLY A 94 -5.60 3.57 -6.54
CA GLY A 94 -6.62 2.58 -6.84
C GLY A 94 -7.75 2.73 -5.82
N VAL A 95 -8.93 3.13 -6.25
CA VAL A 95 -10.06 3.43 -5.37
C VAL A 95 -10.81 2.15 -5.01
N GLY A 96 -10.82 1.82 -3.71
CA GLY A 96 -11.53 0.68 -3.17
C GLY A 96 -12.96 0.99 -2.74
N GLN A 97 -13.76 -0.08 -2.61
CA GLN A 97 -15.12 -0.03 -2.06
C GLN A 97 -15.15 0.22 -0.54
N THR A 98 -14.04 0.01 0.16
CA THR A 98 -13.91 0.21 1.60
C THR A 98 -12.62 0.94 1.91
N ALA A 99 -12.69 1.97 2.75
CA ALA A 99 -11.54 2.76 3.20
C ALA A 99 -11.73 3.18 4.67
N PRO A 100 -10.67 3.57 5.39
CA PRO A 100 -10.82 4.20 6.70
C PRO A 100 -11.68 5.46 6.61
N ASP A 101 -12.52 5.71 7.62
CA ASP A 101 -13.20 7.01 7.73
C ASP A 101 -12.16 8.11 7.99
N MET A 102 -11.97 8.98 6.99
CA MET A 102 -10.94 10.01 7.05
C MET A 102 -11.24 11.10 8.10
N VAL A 103 -12.50 11.24 8.57
CA VAL A 103 -12.86 12.15 9.67
C VAL A 103 -12.18 11.75 10.98
N GLU A 104 -11.94 10.46 11.18
CA GLU A 104 -11.26 9.92 12.37
C GLU A 104 -9.73 9.88 12.19
N SER A 105 -9.19 10.43 11.10
CA SER A 105 -7.74 10.49 10.89
C SER A 105 -7.06 11.36 11.94
N LYS A 106 -5.83 10.99 12.29
CA LYS A 106 -4.95 11.85 13.08
C LYS A 106 -3.90 12.47 12.17
N ILE A 107 -3.49 13.68 12.52
CA ILE A 107 -2.36 14.36 11.88
C ILE A 107 -1.28 14.47 12.95
N THR A 108 -0.08 14.00 12.66
CA THR A 108 1.09 14.14 13.53
C THR A 108 1.60 15.59 13.52
N ASP A 109 2.46 15.94 14.48
CA ASP A 109 3.01 17.30 14.59
C ASP A 109 3.82 17.72 13.34
N ASP A 110 4.40 16.75 12.61
CA ASP A 110 5.10 16.95 11.35
C ASP A 110 4.18 16.87 10.11
N GLY A 111 2.86 16.89 10.31
CA GLY A 111 1.87 17.01 9.24
C GLY A 111 1.51 15.69 8.53
N VAL A 112 1.95 14.54 9.05
CA VAL A 112 1.65 13.23 8.45
C VAL A 112 0.24 12.78 8.84
N VAL A 113 -0.60 12.57 7.84
CA VAL A 113 -1.93 11.98 8.03
C VAL A 113 -1.82 10.48 8.29
N VAL A 114 -2.40 10.03 9.40
CA VAL A 114 -2.54 8.62 9.81
C VAL A 114 -4.03 8.22 9.70
N PRO A 115 -4.41 7.39 8.71
CA PRO A 115 -5.80 7.00 8.49
C PRO A 115 -6.23 5.90 9.47
N LEU A 116 -6.63 6.31 10.68
CA LEU A 116 -6.97 5.40 11.80
C LEU A 116 -8.47 5.07 11.90
N GLY A 117 -9.30 5.69 11.06
CA GLY A 117 -10.74 5.55 11.13
C GLY A 117 -11.24 4.14 10.90
N LYS A 118 -12.42 3.86 11.44
CA LYS A 118 -13.08 2.56 11.20
C LYS A 118 -13.32 2.37 9.69
N PRO A 119 -13.21 1.12 9.18
CA PRO A 119 -13.49 0.85 7.78
C PRO A 119 -14.94 1.20 7.44
N LYS A 120 -15.11 2.04 6.43
CA LYS A 120 -16.40 2.50 5.91
C LYS A 120 -16.53 2.06 4.45
N GLN A 121 -17.71 1.54 4.11
CA GLN A 121 -18.04 1.23 2.73
C GLN A 121 -18.44 2.51 1.99
N GLU A 122 -18.04 2.60 0.73
CA GLU A 122 -18.36 3.70 -0.18
C GLU A 122 -19.14 3.14 -1.38
N PRO A 123 -20.47 2.98 -1.27
CA PRO A 123 -21.29 2.26 -2.27
C PRO A 123 -21.30 2.93 -3.66
N SER A 124 -20.96 4.22 -3.71
CA SER A 124 -20.84 4.99 -4.95
C SER A 124 -19.60 4.59 -5.77
N LYS A 125 -18.59 3.96 -5.16
CA LYS A 125 -17.37 3.52 -5.82
C LYS A 125 -17.53 2.09 -6.32
N ARG A 126 -17.95 1.93 -7.59
CA ARG A 126 -18.18 0.61 -8.22
C ARG A 126 -16.92 0.02 -8.90
N GLY A 127 -15.74 0.28 -8.34
CA GLY A 127 -14.48 -0.26 -8.84
C GLY A 127 -14.28 -1.74 -8.46
N GLY A 128 -13.28 -2.37 -9.06
CA GLY A 128 -12.93 -3.78 -8.82
C GLY A 128 -12.17 -4.03 -7.50
N LEU A 129 -11.70 -2.97 -6.83
CA LEU A 129 -10.90 -3.09 -5.62
C LEU A 129 -11.76 -3.10 -4.35
N ARG A 130 -11.45 -4.01 -3.42
CA ARG A 130 -12.08 -4.05 -2.09
C ARG A 130 -11.63 -2.91 -1.19
N TYR A 131 -10.32 -2.63 -1.17
CA TYR A 131 -9.70 -1.55 -0.38
C TYR A 131 -8.82 -0.70 -1.27
N ASN A 132 -8.50 0.52 -0.83
CA ASN A 132 -7.63 1.41 -1.58
C ASN A 132 -6.24 0.81 -1.80
N GLU A 133 -5.57 1.30 -2.83
CA GLU A 133 -4.14 1.13 -3.09
C GLU A 133 -3.54 2.47 -3.43
N TYR A 134 -2.32 2.70 -2.97
CA TYR A 134 -1.56 3.92 -3.23
C TYR A 134 -0.23 3.51 -3.85
N ILE A 135 0.06 4.07 -5.02
CA ILE A 135 1.22 3.71 -5.82
C ILE A 135 2.02 4.97 -6.10
N VAL A 136 3.29 4.93 -5.73
CA VAL A 136 4.28 5.96 -6.10
C VAL A 136 5.26 5.40 -7.12
N TYR A 137 5.69 6.26 -8.03
CA TYR A 137 6.59 5.90 -9.14
C TYR A 137 7.98 6.53 -9.01
N ASN A 138 8.25 7.20 -7.88
CA ASN A 138 9.58 7.60 -7.44
C ASN A 138 9.82 7.11 -6.00
N VAL A 139 10.94 6.44 -5.76
CA VAL A 139 11.32 5.94 -4.43
C VAL A 139 11.61 7.05 -3.42
N ASP A 140 11.99 8.24 -3.88
CA ASP A 140 12.22 9.42 -3.03
C ASP A 140 10.92 9.91 -2.34
N GLN A 141 9.75 9.46 -2.82
CA GLN A 141 8.46 9.73 -2.18
C GLN A 141 8.23 8.88 -0.93
N ILE A 142 9.17 8.01 -0.55
CA ILE A 142 8.98 7.00 0.48
C ILE A 142 10.00 7.20 1.61
N ARG A 143 9.50 7.27 2.84
CA ARG A 143 10.33 7.23 4.04
C ARG A 143 9.84 6.15 5.00
N MET A 144 10.66 5.12 5.19
CA MET A 144 10.40 4.03 6.13
C MET A 144 10.43 4.54 7.58
N ARG A 145 9.42 4.23 8.40
CA ARG A 145 9.32 4.71 9.79
C ARG A 145 9.27 3.60 10.83
N TYR A 146 8.40 2.62 10.66
CA TYR A 146 8.17 1.58 11.67
C TYR A 146 8.14 0.20 11.03
N VAL A 147 8.92 -0.72 11.58
CA VAL A 147 8.85 -2.15 11.25
C VAL A 147 8.06 -2.85 12.34
N LEU A 148 7.04 -3.60 11.94
CA LEU A 148 6.17 -4.33 12.85
C LEU A 148 6.35 -5.83 12.61
N LEU A 149 6.77 -6.53 13.65
CA LEU A 149 6.69 -7.99 13.70
C LEU A 149 5.27 -8.37 14.12
N VAL A 150 4.60 -9.18 13.30
CA VAL A 150 3.24 -9.64 13.55
C VAL A 150 3.17 -11.16 13.57
N ASN A 151 2.22 -11.69 14.33
CA ASN A 151 1.91 -13.12 14.34
C ASN A 151 0.48 -13.34 13.85
N PHE A 152 0.33 -14.16 12.81
CA PHE A 152 -0.94 -14.46 12.16
C PHE A 152 -1.65 -15.63 12.84
N ASN A 153 -2.83 -15.34 13.38
CA ASN A 153 -3.68 -16.35 14.02
C ASN A 153 -4.75 -16.84 13.04
N PHE A 154 -4.46 -17.95 12.35
CA PHE A 154 -5.41 -18.60 11.45
C PHE A 154 -6.47 -19.36 12.27
N LYS A 155 -7.74 -19.14 11.95
CA LYS A 155 -8.81 -19.97 12.49
C LYS A 155 -8.70 -21.36 11.85
N ARG A 156 -8.63 -22.41 12.67
CA ARG A 156 -8.82 -23.78 12.18
C ARG A 156 -10.20 -23.86 11.54
N ARG A 157 -10.25 -24.37 10.31
CA ARG A 157 -11.49 -24.73 9.64
C ARG A 157 -12.08 -26.00 10.24
#